data_AF-A0A1V1NSE2-F1
#
_entry.id   AF-A0A1V1NSE2-F1
#
_cell.length_a   1.000
_cell.length_b   1.000
_cell.length_c   1.000
_cell.angle_alpha   90.00
_cell.angle_beta   90.00
_cell.angle_gamma   90.00
#
_symmetry.space_group_name_H-M   'P 1'
#
loop_
_entity.id
_entity.type
_entity.pdbx_description
1 polymer ?
#
loop_
_entity_poly.entity_id
_entity_poly.type
_entity_poly.pdbx_seq_one_letter_code
_entity_poly.pdbx_strand_id
1 'polypeptide(L)'
;MQGIVFNNDNQEKIFFDNIPDMFEDEFSIQSIKIKSWMDWKRIFSKKFSAFDRPLILVIDEFDKLPNTIIDNLVSLFREMYLNRKSYLLHGLALVGVRAVLGVESKSGSPFNVQRSLHIQNLSFDEVKDMYDQYQEESKRPIAPDVVEKLYEKTQGQPGLVGWFGELLTEKYNQDSKKTVDIEMWNNVYLSACELEHNNTVQNIIKKGRTEFKSNIINLFTDSNIHFSFQYDWCNYMYMHGLIGYEIVKEVNQSYHVCRFSSPFVQTCLYSAFVGEIKDNQARSMIPLDPFDTLDDCF
;
A
#
# COMPACT_ATOMS: atom_id res chain seq x y z
N MET A 1 12.71 6.41 -10.05
CA MET A 1 13.90 6.08 -9.21
C MET A 1 14.24 4.58 -9.20
N GLN A 2 13.63 3.77 -10.07
CA GLN A 2 13.93 2.34 -10.15
C GLN A 2 15.35 2.12 -10.69
N GLY A 3 16.17 1.35 -9.97
CA GLY A 3 17.54 1.00 -10.37
C GLY A 3 18.66 1.70 -9.60
N ILE A 4 18.37 2.75 -8.83
CA ILE A 4 19.37 3.43 -8.00
C ILE A 4 19.49 2.73 -6.65
N VAL A 5 20.69 2.25 -6.33
CA VAL A 5 20.99 1.60 -5.05
C VAL A 5 21.82 2.54 -4.19
N PHE A 6 21.23 3.03 -3.11
CA PHE A 6 21.95 3.84 -2.12
C PHE A 6 22.73 2.95 -1.16
N ASN A 7 24.02 3.22 -0.99
CA ASN A 7 24.85 2.63 0.07
C ASN A 7 25.03 3.64 1.22
N ASN A 8 25.38 3.18 2.42
CA ASN A 8 25.41 4.04 3.61
C ASN A 8 26.48 5.13 3.57
N ASP A 9 27.60 4.92 2.88
CA ASP A 9 28.76 5.81 2.99
C ASP A 9 28.77 6.96 1.94
N ASN A 10 27.89 6.95 0.93
CA ASN A 10 27.92 7.94 -0.16
C ASN A 10 26.53 8.36 -0.69
N GLN A 11 25.52 8.41 0.17
CA GLN A 11 24.13 8.67 -0.23
C GLN A 11 23.94 9.97 -1.03
N GLU A 12 24.55 11.08 -0.59
CA GLU A 12 24.45 12.36 -1.31
C GLU A 12 25.15 12.33 -2.66
N LYS A 13 26.31 11.69 -2.74
CA LYS A 13 27.02 11.55 -4.02
C LYS A 13 26.19 10.74 -5.01
N ILE A 14 25.65 9.60 -4.58
CA ILE A 14 24.76 8.78 -5.40
C ILE A 14 23.53 9.58 -5.84
N PHE A 15 22.96 10.39 -4.95
CA PHE A 15 21.86 11.28 -5.30
C PHE A 15 22.25 12.23 -6.43
N PHE A 16 23.32 13.02 -6.28
CA PHE A 16 23.72 14.02 -7.26
C PHE A 16 24.29 13.44 -8.57
N ASP A 17 24.80 12.21 -8.53
CA ASP A 17 25.29 11.50 -9.72
C ASP A 17 24.15 10.87 -10.55
N ASN A 18 22.90 10.84 -10.07
CA ASN A 18 21.81 10.13 -10.75
C ASN A 18 20.49 10.92 -10.83
N ILE A 19 19.99 11.43 -9.70
CA ILE A 19 18.65 12.03 -9.62
C ILE A 19 18.55 13.35 -10.41
N PRO A 20 19.55 14.25 -10.38
CA PRO A 20 19.49 15.45 -11.20
C PRO A 20 19.49 15.17 -12.70
N ASP A 21 20.28 14.21 -13.18
CA ASP A 21 20.30 13.82 -14.59
C ASP A 21 18.91 13.35 -15.05
N MET A 22 18.21 12.54 -14.24
CA MET A 22 16.83 12.15 -14.51
C MET A 22 15.88 13.35 -14.61
N PHE A 23 16.10 14.37 -13.79
CA PHE A 23 15.30 15.59 -13.77
C PHE A 23 15.58 16.46 -15.00
N GLU A 24 16.85 16.55 -15.41
CA GLU A 24 17.26 17.24 -16.63
C GLU A 24 16.64 16.60 -17.87
N ASP A 25 16.67 15.27 -17.95
CA ASP A 25 16.08 14.51 -19.06
C ASP A 25 14.56 14.71 -19.14
N GLU A 26 13.85 14.54 -18.02
CA GLU A 26 12.39 14.64 -17.97
C GLU A 26 11.89 16.05 -18.32
N PHE A 27 12.56 17.08 -17.82
CA PHE A 27 12.15 18.48 -18.04
C PHE A 27 12.88 19.16 -19.20
N SER A 28 13.77 18.44 -19.91
CA SER A 28 14.61 18.96 -20.99
C SER A 28 15.35 20.25 -20.61
N ILE A 29 15.83 20.32 -19.36
CA ILE A 29 16.53 21.49 -18.83
C ILE A 29 17.98 21.42 -19.32
N GLN A 30 18.32 22.18 -20.36
CA GLN A 30 19.70 22.24 -20.83
C GLN A 30 20.60 22.95 -19.81
N SER A 31 21.78 22.34 -19.53
CA SER A 31 22.98 23.04 -19.04
C SER A 31 23.10 23.33 -17.54
N ILE A 32 22.63 22.48 -16.63
CA ILE A 32 22.89 22.69 -15.19
C ILE A 32 23.61 21.50 -14.60
N LYS A 33 24.93 21.55 -14.37
CA LYS A 33 25.56 20.53 -13.51
C LYS A 33 25.07 20.71 -12.07
N ILE A 34 24.05 19.97 -11.67
CA ILE A 34 23.48 20.02 -10.32
C ILE A 34 24.33 19.14 -9.41
N LYS A 35 25.25 19.76 -8.66
CA LYS A 35 26.22 19.06 -7.80
C LYS A 35 26.02 19.30 -6.30
N SER A 36 25.02 20.11 -5.95
CA SER A 36 24.78 20.52 -4.57
C SER A 36 23.31 20.79 -4.31
N TRP A 37 22.92 20.78 -3.03
CA TRP A 37 21.58 21.14 -2.59
C TRP A 37 21.18 22.58 -2.98
N MET A 38 22.16 23.48 -3.05
CA MET A 38 21.93 24.85 -3.50
C MET A 38 21.70 24.93 -5.00
N ASP A 39 22.42 24.15 -5.81
CA ASP A 39 22.15 24.04 -7.24
C ASP A 39 20.75 23.48 -7.48
N TRP A 40 20.38 22.42 -6.74
CA TRP A 40 19.05 21.81 -6.81
C TRP A 40 17.94 22.84 -6.54
N LYS A 41 18.05 23.57 -5.43
CA LYS A 41 17.10 24.64 -5.06
C LYS A 41 17.05 25.75 -6.11
N ARG A 42 18.17 26.05 -6.77
CA ARG A 42 18.27 27.12 -7.76
C ARG A 42 17.44 26.82 -9.01
N ILE A 43 17.28 25.56 -9.40
CA ILE A 43 16.45 25.15 -10.55
C ILE A 43 15.04 25.74 -10.43
N PHE A 44 14.44 25.67 -9.25
CA PHE A 44 13.08 26.16 -9.02
C PHE A 44 12.99 27.68 -8.86
N SER A 45 14.11 28.41 -8.85
CA SER A 45 14.13 29.87 -8.63
C SER A 45 13.68 30.65 -9.87
N LYS A 46 12.80 31.62 -9.68
CA LYS A 46 12.40 32.56 -10.75
C LYS A 46 13.57 33.35 -11.34
N LYS A 47 14.65 33.55 -10.57
CA LYS A 47 15.83 34.27 -11.05
C LYS A 47 16.65 33.44 -12.02
N PHE A 48 16.70 32.13 -11.77
CA PHE A 48 17.49 31.21 -12.60
C PHE A 48 16.73 30.81 -13.87
N SER A 49 15.39 30.85 -13.83
CA SER A 49 14.52 30.64 -14.99
C SER A 49 14.74 29.30 -15.69
N ALA A 50 14.99 28.22 -14.94
CA ALA A 50 15.01 26.86 -15.52
C ALA A 50 13.63 26.45 -16.05
N PHE A 51 12.57 27.02 -15.47
CA PHE A 51 11.20 26.87 -15.91
C PHE A 51 10.63 28.22 -16.34
N ASP A 52 9.76 28.20 -17.36
CA ASP A 52 9.10 29.38 -17.91
C ASP A 52 7.72 29.66 -17.25
N ARG A 53 7.20 28.68 -16.50
CA ARG A 53 5.87 28.69 -15.91
C ARG A 53 5.86 28.06 -14.51
N PRO A 54 4.81 28.28 -13.69
CA PRO A 54 4.66 27.57 -12.43
C PRO A 54 4.63 26.05 -12.63
N LEU A 55 5.36 25.31 -11.79
CA LEU A 55 5.56 23.87 -11.85
C LEU A 55 4.76 23.15 -10.76
N ILE A 56 4.05 22.09 -11.13
CA ILE A 56 3.53 21.09 -10.19
C ILE A 56 4.42 19.85 -10.33
N LEU A 57 5.05 19.45 -9.23
CA LEU A 57 5.97 18.31 -9.20
C LEU A 57 5.34 17.16 -8.43
N VAL A 58 5.25 15.99 -9.06
CA VAL A 58 4.83 14.74 -8.42
C VAL A 58 6.03 13.80 -8.43
N ILE A 59 6.51 13.41 -7.24
CA ILE A 59 7.62 12.47 -7.09
C ILE A 59 7.06 11.17 -6.53
N ASP A 60 7.03 10.15 -7.38
CA ASP A 60 6.62 8.80 -6.98
C ASP A 60 7.75 8.02 -6.31
N GLU A 61 7.38 7.07 -5.45
CA GLU A 61 8.29 6.22 -4.66
C GLU A 61 9.32 7.03 -3.83
N PHE A 62 8.91 8.18 -3.28
CA PHE A 62 9.75 9.09 -2.51
C PHE A 62 10.37 8.43 -1.27
N ASP A 63 9.70 7.44 -0.69
CA ASP A 63 10.19 6.64 0.44
C ASP A 63 11.30 5.63 0.09
N LYS A 64 11.67 5.50 -1.18
CA LYS A 64 12.87 4.74 -1.59
C LYS A 64 14.16 5.52 -1.34
N LEU A 65 14.08 6.84 -1.18
CA LEU A 65 15.24 7.65 -0.87
C LEU A 65 15.72 7.39 0.57
N PRO A 66 17.03 7.52 0.87
CA PRO A 66 17.51 7.46 2.24
C PRO A 66 16.90 8.57 3.11
N ASN A 67 16.69 8.30 4.40
CA ASN A 67 16.07 9.26 5.34
C ASN A 67 16.80 10.62 5.37
N THR A 68 18.13 10.62 5.30
CA THR A 68 18.95 11.84 5.25
C THR A 68 18.66 12.70 4.00
N ILE A 69 18.50 12.06 2.85
CA ILE A 69 18.16 12.69 1.57
C ILE A 69 16.73 13.23 1.62
N ILE A 70 15.79 12.45 2.17
CA ILE A 70 14.41 12.87 2.41
C ILE A 70 14.38 14.12 3.27
N ASP A 71 15.05 14.11 4.43
CA ASP A 71 15.07 15.23 5.37
C ASP A 71 15.63 16.51 4.74
N ASN A 72 16.70 16.39 3.94
CA ASN A 72 17.29 17.49 3.19
C ASN A 72 16.33 18.06 2.14
N LEU A 73 15.74 17.20 1.30
CA LEU A 73 14.78 17.61 0.26
C LEU A 73 13.56 18.29 0.86
N VAL A 74 12.98 17.68 1.89
CA VAL A 74 11.80 18.20 2.60
C VAL A 74 12.09 19.57 3.22
N SER A 75 13.27 19.75 3.81
CA SER A 75 13.71 21.04 4.36
C SER A 75 13.84 22.11 3.26
N LEU A 76 14.43 21.76 2.11
CA LEU A 76 14.55 22.67 0.96
C LEU A 76 13.18 23.05 0.39
N PHE A 77 12.28 22.08 0.23
CA PHE A 77 10.92 22.32 -0.25
C PHE A 77 10.13 23.22 0.70
N ARG A 78 10.27 23.03 2.02
CA ARG A 78 9.67 23.92 3.01
C ARG A 78 10.17 25.35 2.89
N GLU A 79 11.47 25.55 2.72
CA GLU A 79 12.02 26.89 2.56
C GLU A 79 11.48 27.58 1.30
N MET A 80 11.41 26.84 0.18
CA MET A 80 10.82 27.33 -1.07
C MET A 80 9.35 27.68 -0.91
N TYR A 81 8.58 26.86 -0.18
CA TYR A 81 7.18 27.12 0.13
C TYR A 81 7.00 28.41 0.95
N LEU A 82 7.80 28.60 2.01
CA LEU A 82 7.76 29.82 2.83
C LEU A 82 8.10 31.07 2.02
N ASN A 83 8.92 30.94 0.98
CA ASN A 83 9.28 32.02 0.05
C ASN A 83 8.68 31.81 -1.36
N ARG A 84 7.43 31.32 -1.46
CA ARG A 84 6.78 30.95 -2.74
C ARG A 84 6.79 32.02 -3.83
N LYS A 85 6.91 33.30 -3.47
CA LYS A 85 6.98 34.40 -4.46
C LYS A 85 8.27 34.34 -5.30
N SER A 86 9.33 33.77 -4.75
CA SER A 86 10.66 33.69 -5.36
C SER A 86 10.89 32.43 -6.20
N TYR A 87 9.99 31.45 -6.11
CA TYR A 87 10.12 30.14 -6.77
C TYR A 87 8.96 29.88 -7.73
N LEU A 88 9.20 29.01 -8.71
CA LEU A 88 8.20 28.53 -9.68
C LEU A 88 7.55 27.22 -9.24
N LEU A 89 8.07 26.52 -8.22
CA LEU A 89 7.43 25.34 -7.65
C LEU A 89 6.11 25.75 -6.97
N HIS A 90 5.00 25.48 -7.66
CA HIS A 90 3.65 25.86 -7.26
C HIS A 90 2.96 24.76 -6.44
N GLY A 91 3.17 23.51 -6.82
CA GLY A 91 2.62 22.34 -6.14
C GLY A 91 3.68 21.25 -6.02
N LEU A 92 3.60 20.49 -4.93
CA LEU A 92 4.48 19.36 -4.67
C LEU A 92 3.64 18.22 -4.09
N ALA A 93 3.69 17.05 -4.74
CA ALA A 93 3.17 15.80 -4.22
C ALA A 93 4.33 14.81 -4.07
N LEU A 94 4.55 14.35 -2.85
CA LEU A 94 5.53 13.32 -2.51
C LEU A 94 4.75 12.04 -2.25
N VAL A 95 4.85 11.06 -3.14
CA VAL A 95 4.09 9.81 -3.07
C VAL A 95 5.01 8.71 -2.56
N GLY A 96 4.51 7.90 -1.63
CA GLY A 96 5.25 6.79 -1.03
C GLY A 96 4.31 5.88 -0.25
N VAL A 97 4.74 4.64 -0.01
CA VAL A 97 3.95 3.62 0.71
C VAL A 97 4.03 3.85 2.21
N ARG A 98 5.17 4.33 2.69
CA ARG A 98 5.35 4.73 4.09
C ARG A 98 4.78 6.13 4.29
N ALA A 99 4.38 6.45 5.52
CA ALA A 99 4.21 7.84 5.91
C ALA A 99 5.60 8.51 5.91
N VAL A 100 6.10 8.88 4.72
CA VAL A 100 7.44 9.44 4.48
C VAL A 100 7.68 10.73 5.25
N LEU A 101 6.61 11.29 5.81
CA LEU A 101 6.56 12.60 6.45
C LEU A 101 6.23 12.51 7.94
N GLY A 102 6.05 11.29 8.47
CA GLY A 102 6.05 10.93 9.89
C GLY A 102 7.36 10.26 10.29
N VAL A 103 8.45 10.60 9.59
CA VAL A 103 9.82 10.18 9.92
C VAL A 103 10.01 10.30 11.43
N GLU A 104 10.58 9.26 12.02
CA GLU A 104 11.12 9.16 13.36
C GLU A 104 12.26 10.17 13.59
N SER A 105 12.09 11.43 13.21
CA SER A 105 12.99 12.50 13.60
C SER A 105 12.72 12.78 15.08
N LYS A 106 13.77 12.64 15.90
CA LYS A 106 13.73 13.05 17.31
C LYS A 106 13.37 14.54 17.50
N SER A 107 13.39 15.32 16.42
CA SER A 107 13.12 16.76 16.35
C SER A 107 11.72 17.12 15.81
N GLY A 108 10.87 16.14 15.46
CA GLY A 108 9.56 16.37 14.83
C GLY A 108 9.65 16.65 13.32
N SER A 109 8.55 16.40 12.60
CA SER A 109 8.53 16.49 11.13
C SER A 109 8.86 17.91 10.65
N PRO A 110 9.92 18.10 9.84
CA PRO A 110 10.23 19.40 9.26
C PRO A 110 9.14 19.85 8.28
N PHE A 111 8.19 19.00 7.90
CA PHE A 111 7.12 19.27 6.94
C PHE A 111 5.73 19.43 7.57
N ASN A 112 5.62 20.22 8.64
CA ASN A 112 4.34 20.51 9.31
C ASN A 112 3.39 21.44 8.52
N VAL A 113 3.55 21.55 7.19
CA VAL A 113 2.70 22.36 6.29
C VAL A 113 1.83 21.48 5.38
N GLN A 114 1.82 20.16 5.62
CA GLN A 114 1.17 19.17 4.79
C GLN A 114 -0.31 18.95 5.14
N ARG A 115 -1.08 18.54 4.12
CA ARG A 115 -2.22 17.63 4.30
C ARG A 115 -1.74 16.26 3.82
N SER A 116 -1.64 15.29 4.73
CA SER A 116 -1.45 13.90 4.33
C SER A 116 -2.77 13.41 3.74
N LEU A 117 -2.79 13.12 2.44
CA LEU A 117 -3.95 12.55 1.77
C LEU A 117 -3.82 11.03 1.84
N HIS A 118 -4.66 10.39 2.66
CA HIS A 118 -4.80 8.94 2.61
C HIS A 118 -5.68 8.58 1.41
N ILE A 119 -5.11 7.84 0.45
CA ILE A 119 -5.88 7.27 -0.66
C ILE A 119 -6.56 6.01 -0.14
N GLN A 120 -7.89 6.05 -0.11
CA GLN A 120 -8.71 4.92 0.32
C GLN A 120 -8.79 3.85 -0.78
N ASN A 121 -9.24 2.66 -0.41
CA ASN A 121 -9.70 1.68 -1.40
C ASN A 121 -10.88 2.26 -2.20
N LEU A 122 -11.07 1.74 -3.41
CA LEU A 122 -12.21 2.10 -4.25
C LEU A 122 -13.50 1.72 -3.52
N SER A 123 -14.49 2.58 -3.61
CA SER A 123 -15.86 2.26 -3.25
C SER A 123 -16.49 1.29 -4.26
N PHE A 124 -17.62 0.68 -3.89
CA PHE A 124 -18.37 -0.17 -4.81
C PHE A 124 -18.76 0.59 -6.08
N ASP A 125 -19.21 1.84 -5.95
CA ASP A 125 -19.63 2.67 -7.08
C ASP A 125 -18.46 2.98 -8.03
N GLU A 126 -17.26 3.24 -7.50
CA GLU A 126 -16.06 3.44 -8.31
C GLU A 126 -15.62 2.16 -9.02
N VAL A 127 -15.66 1.01 -8.33
CA VAL A 127 -15.39 -0.29 -8.99
C VAL A 127 -16.41 -0.57 -10.07
N LYS A 128 -17.70 -0.33 -9.81
CA LYS A 128 -18.76 -0.51 -10.80
C LYS A 128 -18.54 0.40 -12.01
N ASP A 129 -18.25 1.68 -11.80
CA ASP A 129 -17.98 2.64 -12.86
C ASP A 129 -16.78 2.23 -13.73
N MET A 130 -15.69 1.72 -13.12
CA MET A 130 -14.55 1.17 -13.87
C MET A 130 -14.95 0.01 -14.79
N TYR A 131 -15.79 -0.90 -14.30
CA TYR A 131 -16.27 -2.04 -15.10
C TYR A 131 -17.29 -1.61 -16.16
N ASP A 132 -18.12 -0.61 -15.88
CA ASP A 132 -19.04 -0.03 -16.86
C ASP A 132 -18.26 0.63 -18.02
N GLN A 133 -17.26 1.45 -17.73
CA GLN A 133 -16.36 2.05 -18.73
C GLN A 133 -15.67 0.96 -19.59
N TYR A 134 -15.17 -0.10 -18.96
CA TYR A 134 -14.58 -1.23 -19.67
C TYR A 134 -15.58 -1.89 -20.64
N GLN A 135 -16.81 -2.14 -20.20
CA GLN A 135 -17.85 -2.72 -21.05
C GLN A 135 -18.22 -1.81 -22.22
N GLU A 136 -18.27 -0.49 -21.98
CA GLU A 136 -18.54 0.51 -23.01
C GLU A 136 -17.44 0.57 -24.07
N GLU A 137 -16.17 0.52 -23.67
CA GLU A 137 -15.02 0.59 -24.57
C GLU A 137 -14.80 -0.72 -25.34
N SER A 138 -14.81 -1.84 -24.62
CA SER A 138 -14.48 -3.17 -25.18
C SER A 138 -15.65 -3.84 -25.89
N LYS A 139 -16.89 -3.39 -25.63
CA LYS A 139 -18.15 -4.05 -26.02
C LYS A 139 -18.28 -5.49 -25.49
N ARG A 140 -17.55 -5.83 -24.45
CA ARG A 140 -17.60 -7.14 -23.79
C ARG A 140 -18.53 -7.07 -22.58
N PRO A 141 -19.62 -7.85 -22.54
CA PRO A 141 -20.56 -7.81 -21.43
C PRO A 141 -20.01 -8.53 -20.18
N ILE A 142 -20.26 -7.95 -19.01
CA ILE A 142 -19.94 -8.51 -17.70
C ILE A 142 -21.22 -8.54 -16.86
N ALA A 143 -21.51 -9.69 -16.24
CA ALA A 143 -22.70 -9.81 -15.41
C ALA A 143 -22.55 -8.98 -14.11
N PRO A 144 -23.59 -8.25 -13.66
CA PRO A 144 -23.49 -7.39 -12.47
C PRO A 144 -23.09 -8.11 -11.18
N ASP A 145 -23.52 -9.37 -11.03
CA ASP A 145 -23.19 -10.22 -9.89
C ASP A 145 -21.69 -10.55 -9.79
N VAL A 146 -20.97 -10.57 -10.92
CA VAL A 146 -19.50 -10.68 -10.96
C VAL A 146 -18.86 -9.46 -10.33
N VAL A 147 -19.34 -8.26 -10.65
CA VAL A 147 -18.79 -6.99 -10.10
C VAL A 147 -19.06 -6.90 -8.60
N GLU A 148 -20.26 -7.29 -8.16
CA GLU A 148 -20.61 -7.38 -6.73
C GLU A 148 -19.69 -8.35 -5.98
N LYS A 149 -19.49 -9.56 -6.52
CA LYS A 149 -18.62 -10.56 -5.89
C LYS A 149 -17.16 -10.14 -5.89
N LEU A 150 -16.70 -9.51 -6.96
CA LEU A 150 -15.35 -8.97 -7.04
C LEU A 150 -15.11 -7.92 -5.96
N TYR A 151 -16.05 -6.98 -5.79
CA TYR A 151 -15.95 -5.99 -4.72
C TYR A 151 -16.00 -6.65 -3.34
N GLU A 152 -16.93 -7.58 -3.10
CA GLU A 152 -17.03 -8.33 -1.84
C GLU A 152 -15.71 -9.00 -1.47
N LYS A 153 -15.02 -9.64 -2.44
CA LYS A 153 -13.78 -10.36 -2.17
C LYS A 153 -12.54 -9.48 -2.07
N THR A 154 -12.50 -8.38 -2.82
CA THR A 154 -11.32 -7.49 -2.87
C THR A 154 -11.40 -6.30 -1.93
N GLN A 155 -12.60 -5.96 -1.45
CA GLN A 155 -12.89 -4.76 -0.67
C GLN A 155 -12.34 -3.48 -1.33
N GLY A 156 -12.43 -3.42 -2.66
CA GLY A 156 -12.04 -2.25 -3.45
C GLY A 156 -10.54 -2.00 -3.55
N GLN A 157 -9.68 -2.93 -3.12
CA GLN A 157 -8.23 -2.74 -3.22
C GLN A 157 -7.81 -2.58 -4.70
N PRO A 158 -7.32 -1.40 -5.14
CA PRO A 158 -7.17 -1.09 -6.57
C PRO A 158 -6.34 -2.11 -7.35
N GLY A 159 -5.22 -2.55 -6.77
CA GLY A 159 -4.34 -3.54 -7.39
C GLY A 159 -4.98 -4.93 -7.54
N LEU A 160 -5.86 -5.34 -6.62
CA LEU A 160 -6.60 -6.60 -6.75
C LEU A 160 -7.76 -6.46 -7.73
N VAL A 161 -8.50 -5.34 -7.66
CA VAL A 161 -9.63 -5.05 -8.57
C VAL A 161 -9.17 -5.08 -10.03
N GLY A 162 -8.06 -4.40 -10.34
CA GLY A 162 -7.49 -4.38 -11.69
C GLY A 162 -6.96 -5.74 -12.11
N TRP A 163 -6.26 -6.46 -11.23
CA TRP A 163 -5.74 -7.80 -11.53
C TRP A 163 -6.84 -8.83 -11.79
N PHE A 164 -7.92 -8.84 -10.99
CA PHE A 164 -9.08 -9.68 -11.29
C PHE A 164 -9.74 -9.29 -12.61
N GLY A 165 -9.77 -7.99 -12.96
CA GLY A 165 -10.23 -7.52 -14.27
C GLY A 165 -9.44 -8.12 -15.42
N GLU A 166 -8.10 -8.10 -15.35
CA GLU A 166 -7.21 -8.75 -16.33
C GLU A 166 -7.49 -10.26 -16.42
N LEU A 167 -7.58 -10.95 -15.28
CA LEU A 167 -7.85 -12.38 -15.26
C LEU A 167 -9.19 -12.73 -15.92
N LEU A 168 -10.25 -12.02 -15.54
CA LEU A 168 -11.61 -12.27 -16.02
C LEU A 168 -11.78 -11.92 -17.49
N THR A 169 -11.09 -10.90 -18.00
CA THR A 169 -11.39 -10.34 -19.31
C THR A 169 -10.35 -10.65 -20.39
N GLU A 170 -9.09 -10.87 -20.02
CA GLU A 170 -8.00 -11.11 -20.97
C GLU A 170 -7.51 -12.56 -20.91
N LYS A 171 -7.31 -13.10 -19.71
CA LYS A 171 -6.68 -14.42 -19.54
C LYS A 171 -7.68 -15.58 -19.67
N TYR A 172 -8.77 -15.54 -18.91
CA TYR A 172 -9.74 -16.63 -18.84
C TYR A 172 -10.93 -16.46 -19.79
N ASN A 173 -11.13 -15.26 -20.35
CA ASN A 173 -12.13 -15.01 -21.37
C ASN A 173 -11.50 -14.79 -22.76
N GLN A 174 -11.05 -15.88 -23.37
CA GLN A 174 -10.40 -15.84 -24.69
C GLN A 174 -11.41 -15.58 -25.84
N ASP A 175 -12.70 -15.87 -25.63
CA ASP A 175 -13.76 -15.52 -26.57
C ASP A 175 -14.41 -14.20 -26.18
N SER A 176 -14.04 -13.13 -26.90
CA SER A 176 -14.56 -11.77 -26.69
C SER A 176 -16.10 -11.63 -26.73
N LYS A 177 -16.84 -12.61 -27.27
CA LYS A 177 -18.31 -12.59 -27.30
C LYS A 177 -18.96 -13.26 -26.08
N LYS A 178 -18.19 -14.04 -25.32
CA LYS A 178 -18.70 -14.69 -24.12
C LYS A 178 -18.81 -13.68 -22.98
N THR A 179 -20.00 -13.60 -22.40
CA THR A 179 -20.25 -12.79 -21.19
C THR A 179 -19.44 -13.35 -20.02
N VAL A 180 -18.80 -12.46 -19.27
CA VAL A 180 -18.18 -12.85 -17.99
C VAL A 180 -19.31 -13.04 -16.98
N ASP A 181 -19.56 -14.29 -16.60
CA ASP A 181 -20.62 -14.70 -15.68
C ASP A 181 -20.06 -15.22 -14.35
N ILE A 182 -20.98 -15.57 -13.44
CA ILE A 182 -20.61 -16.06 -12.10
C ILE A 182 -19.84 -17.39 -12.14
N GLU A 183 -20.06 -18.23 -13.16
CA GLU A 183 -19.32 -19.48 -13.33
C GLU A 183 -17.85 -19.19 -13.64
N MET A 184 -17.60 -18.28 -14.58
CA MET A 184 -16.27 -17.81 -14.89
C MET A 184 -15.61 -17.15 -13.67
N TRP A 185 -16.33 -16.31 -12.94
CA TRP A 185 -15.84 -15.72 -11.69
C TRP A 185 -15.36 -16.78 -10.69
N ASN A 186 -16.16 -17.81 -10.42
CA ASN A 186 -15.79 -18.85 -9.45
C ASN A 186 -14.53 -19.61 -9.89
N ASN A 187 -14.41 -19.93 -11.18
CA ASN A 187 -13.23 -20.60 -11.73
C ASN A 187 -11.98 -19.72 -11.66
N VAL A 188 -12.11 -18.43 -11.98
CA VAL A 188 -11.03 -17.45 -11.89
C VAL A 188 -10.63 -17.21 -10.44
N TYR A 189 -11.58 -17.09 -9.52
CA TYR A 189 -11.31 -16.90 -8.10
C TYR A 189 -10.56 -18.08 -7.48
N LEU A 190 -10.93 -19.32 -7.82
CA LEU A 190 -10.20 -20.51 -7.41
C LEU A 190 -8.77 -20.49 -7.96
N SER A 191 -8.62 -20.21 -9.25
CA SER A 191 -7.31 -20.11 -9.88
C SER A 191 -6.45 -19.00 -9.28
N ALA A 192 -7.05 -17.84 -8.96
CA ALA A 192 -6.40 -16.71 -8.31
C ALA A 192 -5.87 -17.06 -6.92
N CYS A 193 -6.56 -17.93 -6.19
CA CYS A 193 -6.14 -18.41 -4.87
C CYS A 193 -4.98 -19.42 -4.95
N GLU A 194 -4.95 -20.27 -5.98
CA GLU A 194 -4.13 -21.49 -5.99
C GLU A 194 -3.00 -21.51 -7.03
N LEU A 195 -3.22 -20.91 -8.19
CA LEU A 195 -2.38 -21.10 -9.39
C LEU A 195 -1.76 -19.81 -9.90
N GLU A 196 -2.48 -18.70 -9.81
CA GLU A 196 -2.05 -17.45 -10.41
C GLU A 196 -0.94 -16.75 -9.61
N HIS A 197 0.12 -16.39 -10.31
CA HIS A 197 1.20 -15.62 -9.71
C HIS A 197 0.85 -14.13 -9.67
N ASN A 198 0.81 -13.55 -8.47
CA ASN A 198 0.61 -12.13 -8.29
C ASN A 198 1.63 -11.55 -7.30
N ASN A 199 2.42 -10.57 -7.75
CA ASN A 199 3.48 -9.95 -6.94
C ASN A 199 2.93 -9.26 -5.69
N THR A 200 1.74 -8.67 -5.76
CA THR A 200 1.07 -8.04 -4.60
C THR A 200 0.75 -9.09 -3.55
N VAL A 201 0.14 -10.21 -3.95
CA VAL A 201 -0.17 -11.34 -3.05
C VAL A 201 1.11 -11.93 -2.45
N GLN A 202 2.14 -12.16 -3.26
CA GLN A 202 3.43 -12.68 -2.76
C GLN A 202 4.10 -11.73 -1.77
N ASN A 203 4.02 -10.42 -2.02
CA ASN A 203 4.55 -9.42 -1.08
C ASN A 203 3.74 -9.42 0.23
N ILE A 204 2.41 -9.47 0.17
CA ILE A 204 1.52 -9.59 1.35
C ILE A 204 1.90 -10.82 2.18
N ILE A 205 2.02 -11.99 1.56
CA ILE A 205 2.41 -13.24 2.25
C ILE A 205 3.80 -13.11 2.88
N LYS A 206 4.77 -12.56 2.15
CA LYS A 206 6.12 -12.32 2.67
C LYS A 206 6.11 -11.41 3.89
N LYS A 207 5.30 -10.35 3.88
CA LYS A 207 5.12 -9.42 5.00
C LYS A 207 4.40 -10.04 6.18
N GLY A 208 3.53 -11.02 5.95
CA GLY A 208 2.91 -11.81 7.01
C GLY A 208 3.84 -12.82 7.68
N ARG A 209 4.96 -13.20 7.05
CA ARG A 209 5.94 -14.18 7.57
C ARG A 209 7.00 -13.57 8.50
N THR A 210 6.82 -12.34 8.96
CA THR A 210 7.76 -11.60 9.84
C THR A 210 7.65 -12.04 11.29
N GLU A 211 8.31 -11.32 12.22
CA GLU A 211 8.20 -11.54 13.66
C GLU A 211 6.75 -11.51 14.18
N PHE A 212 5.83 -10.85 13.47
CA PHE A 212 4.42 -10.72 13.83
C PHE A 212 3.54 -11.89 13.33
N LYS A 213 4.13 -12.95 12.77
CA LYS A 213 3.40 -14.12 12.25
C LYS A 213 2.39 -14.70 13.25
N SER A 214 2.77 -14.79 14.53
CA SER A 214 1.88 -15.33 15.58
C SER A 214 0.62 -14.48 15.77
N ASN A 215 0.71 -13.15 15.65
CA ASN A 215 -0.43 -12.26 15.73
C ASN A 215 -1.43 -12.50 14.59
N ILE A 216 -0.91 -12.74 13.36
CA ILE A 216 -1.75 -13.09 12.20
C ILE A 216 -2.42 -14.44 12.41
N ILE A 217 -1.69 -15.45 12.89
CA ILE A 217 -2.25 -16.77 13.18
C ILE A 217 -3.40 -16.67 14.19
N ASN A 218 -3.22 -15.89 15.25
CA ASN A 218 -4.26 -15.65 16.25
C ASN A 218 -5.49 -14.93 15.65
N LEU A 219 -5.32 -14.06 14.66
CA LEU A 219 -6.44 -13.38 14.00
C LEU A 219 -7.34 -14.34 13.20
N PHE A 220 -6.85 -15.52 12.81
CA PHE A 220 -7.69 -16.56 12.21
C PHE A 220 -8.59 -17.27 13.23
N THR A 221 -8.25 -17.23 14.52
CA THR A 221 -8.97 -17.94 15.58
C THR A 221 -9.76 -17.01 16.49
N ASP A 222 -9.28 -15.79 16.69
CA ASP A 222 -9.93 -14.77 17.52
C ASP A 222 -10.33 -13.55 16.68
N SER A 223 -11.64 -13.31 16.61
CA SER A 223 -12.23 -12.17 15.90
C SER A 223 -12.35 -10.92 16.77
N ASN A 224 -11.97 -10.96 18.04
CA ASN A 224 -12.08 -9.85 18.99
C ASN A 224 -10.73 -9.22 19.35
N ILE A 225 -9.69 -9.48 18.56
CA ILE A 225 -8.38 -8.85 18.75
C ILE A 225 -8.52 -7.33 18.58
N HIS A 226 -8.16 -6.59 19.62
CA HIS A 226 -8.22 -5.13 19.62
C HIS A 226 -7.22 -4.52 18.61
N PHE A 227 -7.68 -3.57 17.81
CA PHE A 227 -6.86 -2.81 16.88
C PHE A 227 -6.38 -1.50 17.49
N SER A 228 -5.08 -1.20 17.34
CA SER A 228 -4.50 0.08 17.72
C SER A 228 -3.22 0.34 16.92
N PHE A 229 -3.07 1.55 16.37
CA PHE A 229 -1.82 1.98 15.74
C PHE A 229 -0.63 2.06 16.70
N GLN A 230 -0.86 1.99 18.01
CA GLN A 230 0.20 1.91 19.02
C GLN A 230 0.83 0.53 19.12
N TYR A 231 0.17 -0.51 18.59
CA TYR A 231 0.76 -1.84 18.52
C TYR A 231 1.58 -1.94 17.24
N ASP A 232 2.87 -2.19 17.38
CA ASP A 232 3.81 -2.27 16.24
C ASP A 232 3.31 -3.23 15.15
N TRP A 233 2.78 -4.38 15.56
CA TRP A 233 2.23 -5.38 14.64
C TRP A 233 1.00 -4.85 13.89
N CYS A 234 0.08 -4.15 14.57
CA CYS A 234 -1.10 -3.58 13.93
C CYS A 234 -0.71 -2.51 12.91
N ASN A 235 0.18 -1.60 13.31
CA ASN A 235 0.67 -0.54 12.44
C ASN A 235 1.39 -1.14 11.21
N TYR A 236 2.32 -2.06 11.42
CA TYR A 236 3.05 -2.74 10.35
C TYR A 236 2.12 -3.45 9.37
N MET A 237 1.18 -4.25 9.89
CA MET A 237 0.26 -5.04 9.06
C MET A 237 -0.76 -4.18 8.32
N TYR A 238 -1.25 -3.11 8.95
CA TYR A 238 -2.11 -2.12 8.30
C TYR A 238 -1.39 -1.43 7.14
N MET A 239 -0.17 -0.93 7.38
CA MET A 239 0.63 -0.25 6.37
C MET A 239 1.01 -1.13 5.18
N HIS A 240 1.05 -2.46 5.38
CA HIS A 240 1.29 -3.43 4.32
C HIS A 240 0.00 -4.02 3.70
N GLY A 241 -1.17 -3.54 4.11
CA GLY A 241 -2.45 -3.96 3.55
C GLY A 241 -2.89 -5.37 3.92
N LEU A 242 -2.40 -5.93 5.05
CA LEU A 242 -2.80 -7.25 5.54
C LEU A 242 -4.07 -7.18 6.39
N ILE A 243 -4.19 -6.12 7.21
CA ILE A 243 -5.30 -5.93 8.13
C ILE A 243 -5.90 -4.54 7.99
N GLY A 244 -7.19 -4.44 8.30
CA GLY A 244 -7.89 -3.20 8.61
C GLY A 244 -8.50 -3.29 10.01
N TYR A 245 -9.47 -2.43 10.26
CA TYR A 245 -10.23 -2.46 11.50
C TYR A 245 -11.71 -2.18 11.27
N GLU A 246 -12.53 -2.66 12.20
CA GLU A 246 -13.95 -2.39 12.26
C GLU A 246 -14.29 -1.78 13.63
N ILE A 247 -15.31 -0.93 13.70
CA ILE A 247 -15.80 -0.38 14.96
C ILE A 247 -16.90 -1.29 15.49
N VAL A 248 -16.64 -1.97 16.61
CA VAL A 248 -17.65 -2.73 17.34
C VAL A 248 -18.26 -1.81 18.40
N LYS A 249 -19.59 -1.78 18.44
CA LYS A 249 -20.37 -0.99 19.41
C LYS A 249 -21.02 -1.94 20.42
N GLU A 250 -20.63 -1.81 21.67
CA GLU A 250 -21.31 -2.42 22.82
C GLU A 250 -22.09 -1.35 23.60
N VAL A 251 -22.94 -1.81 24.54
CA VAL A 251 -23.95 -0.99 25.24
C VAL A 251 -23.37 0.32 25.82
N ASN A 252 -22.12 0.30 26.30
CA ASN A 252 -21.46 1.46 26.92
C ASN A 252 -20.09 1.84 26.32
N GLN A 253 -19.63 1.17 25.27
CA GLN A 253 -18.29 1.42 24.72
C GLN A 253 -18.21 1.06 23.24
N SER A 254 -17.37 1.79 22.49
CA SER A 254 -16.96 1.39 21.15
C SER A 254 -15.47 1.10 21.15
N TYR A 255 -15.07 0.04 20.47
CA TYR A 255 -13.66 -0.31 20.31
C TYR A 255 -13.38 -0.78 18.90
N HIS A 256 -12.12 -0.70 18.50
CA HIS A 256 -11.67 -1.14 17.20
C HIS A 256 -11.21 -2.59 17.29
N VAL A 257 -11.62 -3.42 16.34
CA VAL A 257 -11.18 -4.82 16.23
C VAL A 257 -10.44 -5.03 14.92
N CYS A 258 -9.41 -5.86 14.96
CA CYS A 258 -8.64 -6.24 13.79
C CYS A 258 -9.51 -7.06 12.83
N ARG A 259 -9.37 -6.77 11.54
CA ARG A 259 -9.97 -7.53 10.44
C ARG A 259 -8.93 -7.74 9.36
N PHE A 260 -9.00 -8.82 8.60
CA PHE A 260 -8.22 -8.90 7.37
C PHE A 260 -8.67 -7.79 6.41
N SER A 261 -7.74 -7.26 5.62
CA SER A 261 -8.02 -6.15 4.69
C SER A 261 -9.06 -6.50 3.64
N SER A 262 -9.14 -7.77 3.23
CA SER A 262 -10.21 -8.30 2.38
C SER A 262 -10.36 -9.81 2.56
N PRO A 263 -11.54 -10.39 2.22
CA PRO A 263 -11.73 -11.85 2.22
C PRO A 263 -10.74 -12.59 1.32
N PHE A 264 -10.33 -12.00 0.19
CA PHE A 264 -9.31 -12.58 -0.68
C PHE A 264 -7.95 -12.64 0.03
N VAL A 265 -7.50 -11.55 0.65
CA VAL A 265 -6.25 -11.51 1.42
C VAL A 265 -6.27 -12.53 2.56
N GLN A 266 -7.39 -12.62 3.28
CA GLN A 266 -7.59 -13.65 4.31
C GLN A 266 -7.41 -15.07 3.74
N THR A 267 -8.00 -15.36 2.59
CA THR A 267 -7.93 -16.68 1.94
C THR A 267 -6.50 -17.03 1.53
N CYS A 268 -5.78 -16.08 0.91
CA CYS A 268 -4.37 -16.28 0.51
C CYS A 268 -3.47 -16.49 1.73
N LEU A 269 -3.64 -15.69 2.79
CA LEU A 269 -2.88 -15.84 4.03
C LEU A 269 -3.20 -17.19 4.70
N TYR A 270 -4.47 -17.57 4.81
CA TYR A 270 -4.86 -18.85 5.40
C TYR A 270 -4.19 -20.02 4.66
N SER A 271 -4.24 -20.02 3.33
CA SER A 271 -3.64 -21.05 2.49
C SER A 271 -2.11 -21.11 2.68
N ALA A 272 -1.46 -19.94 2.80
CA ALA A 272 -0.03 -19.86 3.04
C ALA A 272 0.39 -20.32 4.45
N PHE A 273 -0.48 -20.17 5.46
CA PHE A 273 -0.19 -20.47 6.87
C PHE A 273 -0.90 -21.72 7.39
N VAL A 274 -1.55 -22.51 6.53
CA VAL A 274 -2.42 -23.63 6.96
C VAL A 274 -1.71 -24.65 7.84
N GLY A 275 -0.42 -24.90 7.60
CA GLY A 275 0.39 -25.78 8.43
C GLY A 275 0.58 -25.20 9.84
N GLU A 276 1.03 -23.94 9.92
CA GLU A 276 1.26 -23.27 11.20
C GLU A 276 -0.03 -23.02 12.00
N ILE A 277 -1.17 -22.78 11.32
CA ILE A 277 -2.47 -22.60 11.95
C ILE A 277 -2.92 -23.91 12.62
N LYS A 278 -2.78 -25.04 11.92
CA LYS A 278 -3.12 -26.37 12.47
C LYS A 278 -2.25 -26.71 13.68
N ASP A 279 -0.95 -26.44 13.61
CA ASP A 279 -0.04 -26.64 14.74
C ASP A 279 -0.39 -25.76 15.95
N ASN A 280 -0.81 -24.51 15.72
CA ASN A 280 -1.24 -23.59 16.76
C ASN A 280 -2.53 -24.07 17.44
N GLN A 281 -3.54 -24.46 16.66
CA GLN A 281 -4.79 -25.03 17.18
C GLN A 281 -4.55 -26.30 18.00
N ALA A 282 -3.66 -27.18 17.54
CA ALA A 282 -3.28 -28.39 18.27
C ALA A 282 -2.57 -28.08 19.61
N ARG A 283 -1.80 -26.99 19.70
CA ARG A 283 -1.15 -26.55 20.95
C ARG A 283 -2.13 -25.84 21.90
N SER A 284 -3.12 -25.12 21.38
CA SER A 284 -4.17 -24.50 22.18
C SER A 284 -5.16 -25.53 22.74
N MET A 285 -5.32 -26.66 22.06
CA MET A 285 -6.02 -27.85 22.57
C MET A 285 -5.02 -28.75 23.32
N ILE A 286 -4.50 -28.32 24.47
CA ILE A 286 -3.88 -29.27 25.39
C ILE A 286 -5.02 -30.20 25.85
N PRO A 287 -4.92 -31.53 25.63
CA PRO A 287 -5.87 -32.46 26.22
C PRO A 287 -5.78 -32.30 27.73
N LEU A 288 -6.90 -32.00 28.40
CA LEU A 288 -7.00 -32.27 29.83
C LEU A 288 -6.57 -33.72 30.02
N ASP A 289 -5.55 -33.94 30.85
CA ASP A 289 -5.15 -35.29 31.22
C ASP A 289 -6.41 -35.96 31.81
N PRO A 290 -6.87 -37.11 31.29
CA PRO A 290 -8.03 -37.81 31.86
C PRO A 290 -7.84 -38.21 33.34
N PHE A 291 -6.65 -38.00 33.90
CA PHE A 291 -6.32 -38.16 35.32
C PHE A 291 -6.16 -36.87 36.13
N ASP A 292 -6.41 -35.69 35.55
CA ASP A 292 -6.41 -34.42 36.31
C ASP A 292 -7.72 -34.33 37.11
N THR A 293 -7.71 -34.88 38.33
CA THR A 293 -8.85 -34.78 39.24
C THR A 293 -8.94 -33.34 39.74
N LEU A 294 -10.14 -32.75 39.62
CA LEU A 294 -10.50 -31.43 40.16
C LEU A 294 -10.53 -31.44 41.71
N ASP A 295 -9.45 -31.87 42.37
CA ASP A 295 -9.38 -31.98 43.82
C ASP A 295 -8.83 -30.70 44.50
N ASP A 296 -8.33 -29.73 43.74
CA ASP A 296 -7.75 -28.49 44.30
C ASP A 296 -8.65 -27.24 44.14
N CYS A 297 -9.96 -27.41 44.04
CA CYS A 297 -10.91 -26.30 44.09
C CYS A 297 -12.12 -26.61 45.00
N PHE A 298 -11.88 -26.65 46.31
CA PHE A 298 -12.85 -26.30 47.35
C PHE A 298 -12.14 -25.55 48.49
#